data_AF-A0A496PWR0-F1
#
_entry.id   AF-A0A496PWR0-F1
#
_cell.length_a   1.000
_cell.length_b   1.000
_cell.length_c   1.000
_cell.angle_alpha   90.00
_cell.angle_beta   90.00
_cell.angle_gamma   90.00
#
_symmetry.space_group_name_H-M   'P 1'
#
loop_
_entity.id
_entity.type
_entity.pdbx_description
1 polymer ?
#
loop_
_entity_poly.entity_id
_entity_poly.type
_entity_poly.pdbx_seq_one_letter_code
_entity_poly.pdbx_strand_id
1 'polypeptide(L)'
;MFCPGCKCDFIGWKGKCPVCKKTMVEKYFPRFQPRGKIIDYEGLAELVGESGGRLEMELTAAEVGKARRFRFPYIGYGFAWTKRMKGNQDNFPVELWTTEVGIDKVWTFPYFGHGFAREQKMIGFVGGNEITLVANEIAREKKWGFPYRGYGYGWTMEMSGKCGDLLQGRLITTKAGRKKEWQFPYQGYGYAWADRATLTLSLNK
;
A
#
# COMPACT_ATOMS: atom_id res chain seq x y z
N MET A 1 -4.61 11.45 -8.04
CA MET A 1 -4.96 12.13 -9.30
C MET A 1 -4.66 11.21 -10.48
N PHE A 2 -5.55 11.08 -11.45
CA PHE A 2 -5.55 10.10 -12.53
C PHE A 2 -5.46 10.78 -13.90
N CYS A 3 -4.59 10.32 -14.82
CA CYS A 3 -4.64 10.77 -16.23
C CYS A 3 -5.67 9.92 -17.00
N PRO A 4 -6.74 10.51 -17.55
CA PRO A 4 -7.72 9.79 -18.36
C PRO A 4 -7.18 9.32 -19.72
N GLY A 5 -6.08 9.92 -20.21
CA GLY A 5 -5.44 9.52 -21.46
C GLY A 5 -4.63 8.23 -21.35
N CYS A 6 -3.58 8.24 -20.53
CA CYS A 6 -2.66 7.11 -20.38
C CYS A 6 -3.01 6.19 -19.20
N LYS A 7 -4.14 6.43 -18.52
CA LYS A 7 -4.63 5.66 -17.35
C LYS A 7 -3.61 5.52 -16.22
N CYS A 8 -2.72 6.50 -16.07
CA CYS A 8 -1.71 6.50 -15.02
C CYS A 8 -2.23 7.16 -13.74
N ASP A 9 -1.95 6.56 -12.60
CA ASP A 9 -2.25 7.10 -11.27
C ASP A 9 -1.02 7.82 -10.71
N PHE A 10 -1.19 9.08 -10.29
CA PHE A 10 -0.19 9.87 -9.58
C PHE A 10 -0.82 10.44 -8.31
N ILE A 11 -0.31 10.04 -7.15
CA ILE A 11 -0.84 10.49 -5.87
C ILE A 11 -0.23 11.85 -5.50
N GLY A 12 -1.03 12.78 -4.96
CA GLY A 12 -0.60 14.13 -4.52
C GLY A 12 -0.24 15.12 -5.64
N TRP A 13 -0.17 14.67 -6.89
CA TRP A 13 0.26 15.49 -8.02
C TRP A 13 -0.89 16.33 -8.57
N LYS A 14 -0.77 17.66 -8.51
CA LYS A 14 -1.73 18.61 -9.08
C LYS A 14 -1.28 19.06 -10.48
N GLY A 15 -2.24 19.19 -11.41
CA GLY A 15 -1.98 19.71 -12.76
C GLY A 15 -1.97 18.65 -13.87
N LYS A 16 -1.02 18.76 -14.81
CA LYS A 16 -0.94 17.91 -16.01
C LYS A 16 -0.13 16.65 -15.76
N CYS A 17 -0.52 15.56 -16.41
CA CYS A 17 0.18 14.30 -16.35
C CYS A 17 1.61 14.43 -16.92
N PRO A 18 2.63 13.90 -16.24
CA PRO A 18 4.00 13.96 -16.73
C PRO A 18 4.24 13.13 -18.01
N VAL A 19 3.34 12.18 -18.32
CA VAL A 19 3.44 11.29 -19.48
C VAL A 19 2.60 11.81 -20.65
N CYS A 20 1.28 11.97 -20.42
CA CYS A 20 0.31 12.29 -21.47
C CYS A 20 0.06 13.81 -21.64
N LYS A 21 0.61 14.65 -20.74
CA LYS A 21 0.33 16.10 -20.62
C LYS A 21 -1.15 16.50 -20.44
N LYS A 22 -2.10 15.55 -20.44
CA LYS A 22 -3.51 15.82 -20.13
C LYS A 22 -3.70 16.20 -18.67
N THR A 23 -4.68 17.07 -18.42
CA THR A 23 -5.11 17.43 -17.06
C THR A 23 -5.51 16.18 -16.30
N MET A 24 -4.94 16.02 -15.12
CA MET A 24 -5.27 14.90 -14.27
C MET A 24 -6.55 15.21 -13.51
N VAL A 25 -7.40 14.20 -13.37
CA VAL A 25 -8.65 14.29 -12.64
C VAL A 25 -8.47 13.71 -11.25
N GLU A 26 -9.21 14.23 -10.28
CA GLU A 26 -9.28 13.60 -8.97
C GLU A 26 -9.99 12.25 -9.16
N LYS A 27 -9.28 11.17 -8.87
CA LYS A 27 -9.87 9.85 -8.98
C LYS A 27 -10.79 9.74 -7.77
N TYR A 28 -12.09 9.86 -8.02
CA TYR A 28 -13.10 9.44 -7.06
C TYR A 28 -12.71 8.03 -6.62
N PHE A 29 -12.36 7.87 -5.34
CA PHE A 29 -12.31 6.55 -4.74
C PHE A 29 -13.68 5.92 -5.02
N PRO A 30 -13.75 4.71 -5.59
CA PRO A 30 -15.05 4.09 -5.83
C PRO A 30 -15.79 4.09 -4.49
N ARG A 31 -17.00 4.67 -4.48
CA ARG A 31 -17.90 4.59 -3.32
C ARG A 31 -17.97 3.11 -2.95
N PHE A 32 -17.38 2.76 -1.81
CA PHE A 32 -17.48 1.40 -1.31
C PHE A 32 -18.95 1.13 -1.06
N GLN A 33 -19.49 0.14 -1.75
CA GLN A 33 -20.72 -0.50 -1.35
C GLN A 33 -20.29 -1.72 -0.53
N PRO A 34 -20.42 -1.70 0.80
CA PRO A 34 -20.13 -2.87 1.62
C PRO A 34 -20.93 -4.05 1.06
N ARG A 35 -20.21 -5.07 0.56
CA ARG A 35 -20.79 -6.34 0.16
C ARG A 35 -20.64 -7.29 1.33
N GLY A 36 -21.66 -7.39 2.16
CA GLY A 36 -21.65 -8.24 3.36
C GLY A 36 -22.50 -7.68 4.48
N LYS A 37 -22.40 -8.32 5.65
CA LYS A 37 -23.07 -7.84 6.86
C LYS A 37 -22.44 -6.52 7.28
N ILE A 38 -23.26 -5.48 7.36
CA ILE A 38 -22.86 -4.18 7.92
C ILE A 38 -23.10 -4.28 9.43
N ILE A 39 -22.10 -3.89 10.21
CA ILE A 39 -22.22 -3.71 11.65
C ILE A 39 -22.20 -2.23 11.94
N ASP A 40 -23.05 -1.80 12.85
CA ASP A 40 -22.96 -0.44 13.38
C ASP A 40 -21.65 -0.25 14.13
N TYR A 41 -21.31 1.01 14.36
CA TYR A 41 -20.04 1.33 15.00
C TYR A 41 -20.02 0.88 16.47
N GLU A 42 -21.14 1.03 17.17
CA GLU A 42 -21.30 0.62 18.57
C GLU A 42 -21.19 -0.90 18.71
N GLY A 43 -21.87 -1.68 17.85
CA GLY A 43 -21.75 -3.14 17.85
C GLY A 43 -20.35 -3.61 17.47
N LEU A 44 -19.61 -2.89 16.62
CA LEU A 44 -18.20 -3.20 16.36
C LEU A 44 -17.34 -3.00 17.63
N ALA A 45 -17.59 -1.92 18.37
CA ALA A 45 -16.87 -1.64 19.61
C ALA A 45 -17.21 -2.65 20.71
N GLU A 46 -18.48 -3.04 20.84
CA GLU A 46 -18.93 -4.10 21.75
C GLU A 46 -18.26 -5.44 21.41
N LEU A 47 -18.23 -5.83 20.14
CA LEU A 47 -17.60 -7.07 19.69
C LEU A 47 -16.09 -7.09 19.98
N VAL A 48 -15.41 -5.95 19.84
CA VAL A 48 -14.01 -5.81 20.26
C VAL A 48 -13.90 -5.97 21.77
N GLY A 49 -14.82 -5.41 22.55
CA GLY A 49 -14.91 -5.59 24.00
C GLY A 49 -15.10 -7.05 24.43
N GLU A 50 -16.07 -7.75 23.83
CA GLU A 50 -16.36 -9.17 24.05
C GLU A 50 -15.18 -10.06 23.71
N SER A 51 -14.41 -9.69 22.68
CA SER A 51 -13.19 -10.39 22.25
C SER A 51 -11.97 -10.12 23.16
N GLY A 52 -12.18 -9.62 24.38
CA GLY A 52 -11.11 -9.30 25.33
C GLY A 52 -10.42 -7.96 25.04
N GLY A 53 -11.11 -7.04 24.35
CA GLY A 53 -10.63 -5.70 24.00
C GLY A 53 -9.78 -5.64 22.73
N ARG A 54 -9.67 -6.74 21.97
CA ARG A 54 -8.92 -6.82 20.71
C ARG A 54 -9.61 -7.74 19.70
N LEU A 55 -9.67 -7.31 18.45
CA LEU A 55 -10.16 -8.12 17.33
C LEU A 55 -9.09 -8.17 16.24
N GLU A 56 -8.66 -9.37 15.85
CA GLU A 56 -7.66 -9.58 14.81
C GLU A 56 -8.29 -10.10 13.52
N MET A 57 -7.84 -9.59 12.38
CA MET A 57 -8.39 -9.91 11.07
C MET A 57 -7.25 -10.09 10.06
N GLU A 58 -7.23 -11.22 9.36
CA GLU A 58 -6.23 -11.47 8.32
C GLU A 58 -6.62 -10.79 7.01
N LEU A 59 -5.69 -10.01 6.46
CA LEU A 59 -5.82 -9.32 5.18
C LEU A 59 -4.82 -9.85 4.16
N THR A 60 -5.26 -9.99 2.91
CA THR A 60 -4.42 -10.36 1.77
C THR A 60 -4.47 -9.28 0.69
N ALA A 61 -3.35 -9.03 0.01
CA ALA A 61 -3.28 -8.14 -1.14
C ALA A 61 -4.17 -8.64 -2.28
N ALA A 62 -5.21 -7.87 -2.61
CA ALA A 62 -6.12 -8.14 -3.71
C ALA A 62 -5.70 -7.42 -5.01
N GLU A 63 -5.02 -6.29 -4.89
CA GLU A 63 -4.46 -5.58 -6.05
C GLU A 63 -3.10 -4.98 -5.69
N VAL A 64 -2.12 -5.17 -6.58
CA VAL A 64 -0.76 -4.65 -6.44
C VAL A 64 -0.51 -3.60 -7.51
N GLY A 65 -0.17 -2.40 -7.08
CA GLY A 65 0.31 -1.34 -7.95
C GLY A 65 1.77 -1.57 -8.31
N LYS A 66 2.10 -1.31 -9.58
CA LYS A 66 3.48 -1.35 -10.05
C LYS A 66 3.75 -0.10 -10.86
N ALA A 67 4.91 0.50 -10.62
CA ALA A 67 5.43 1.57 -11.43
C ALA A 67 6.89 1.30 -11.74
N ARG A 68 7.31 1.70 -12.93
CA ARG A 68 8.69 1.57 -13.37
C ARG A 68 9.14 2.89 -13.95
N ARG A 69 10.39 3.25 -13.68
CA ARG A 69 11.06 4.34 -14.39
C ARG A 69 12.32 3.83 -15.03
N PHE A 70 12.51 4.27 -16.27
CA PHE A 70 13.70 4.07 -17.06
C PHE A 70 14.17 5.43 -17.58
N ARG A 71 15.47 5.69 -17.49
CA ARG A 71 16.18 6.75 -18.19
C ARG A 71 17.39 6.13 -18.87
N PHE A 72 17.50 6.40 -20.17
CA PHE A 72 18.68 6.05 -20.96
C PHE A 72 19.94 6.73 -20.39
N PRO A 73 21.13 6.10 -20.42
CA PRO A 73 21.45 4.82 -21.06
C PRO A 73 21.26 3.59 -20.16
N TYR A 74 21.39 3.68 -18.83
CA TYR A 74 21.30 2.51 -17.93
C TYR A 74 20.71 2.80 -16.54
N ILE A 75 19.79 3.75 -16.43
CA ILE A 75 19.21 4.20 -15.14
C ILE A 75 17.77 3.69 -15.01
N GLY A 76 17.51 2.70 -14.14
CA GLY A 76 16.16 2.15 -13.98
C GLY A 76 15.85 1.68 -12.57
N TYR A 77 14.63 1.97 -12.10
CA TYR A 77 14.11 1.44 -10.83
C TYR A 77 12.62 1.08 -10.92
N GLY A 78 12.24 0.10 -10.10
CA GLY A 78 10.90 -0.49 -10.05
C GLY A 78 10.30 -0.24 -8.68
N PHE A 79 8.99 -0.10 -8.66
CA PHE A 79 8.19 0.14 -7.47
C PHE A 79 7.00 -0.79 -7.49
N ALA A 80 6.73 -1.42 -6.36
CA ALA A 80 5.44 -2.00 -6.11
C ALA A 80 4.91 -1.52 -4.75
N TRP A 81 3.60 -1.59 -4.62
CA TRP A 81 2.88 -1.35 -3.37
C TRP A 81 1.55 -2.06 -3.48
N THR A 82 0.97 -2.42 -2.35
CA THR A 82 -0.38 -2.95 -2.27
C THR A 82 -1.34 -1.79 -2.50
N LYS A 83 -2.15 -1.87 -3.56
CA LYS A 83 -3.21 -0.89 -3.81
C LYS A 83 -4.44 -1.19 -2.98
N ARG A 84 -4.72 -2.47 -2.77
CA ARG A 84 -5.95 -2.94 -2.15
C ARG A 84 -5.70 -4.20 -1.34
N MET A 85 -6.14 -4.21 -0.10
CA MET A 85 -6.18 -5.39 0.76
C MET A 85 -7.60 -5.78 1.08
N LYS A 86 -7.85 -7.08 1.17
CA LYS A 86 -9.13 -7.65 1.55
C LYS A 86 -8.96 -8.70 2.62
N GLY A 87 -9.92 -8.73 3.54
CA GLY A 87 -10.08 -9.80 4.51
C GLY A 87 -11.56 -10.00 4.81
N ASN A 88 -11.84 -11.06 5.54
CA ASN A 88 -13.16 -11.35 6.05
C ASN A 88 -12.98 -12.02 7.41
N GLN A 89 -13.67 -11.51 8.42
CA GLN A 89 -13.70 -12.09 9.76
C GLN A 89 -15.16 -12.19 10.16
N ASP A 90 -15.66 -13.40 10.45
CA ASP A 90 -17.04 -13.64 10.92
C ASP A 90 -18.14 -12.99 10.05
N ASN A 91 -17.93 -12.98 8.72
CA ASN A 91 -18.77 -12.33 7.70
C ASN A 91 -18.76 -10.80 7.68
N PHE A 92 -17.83 -10.17 8.40
CA PHE A 92 -17.52 -8.74 8.26
C PHE A 92 -16.46 -8.53 7.19
N PRO A 93 -16.83 -7.94 6.03
CA PRO A 93 -15.86 -7.63 5.01
C PRO A 93 -14.93 -6.52 5.50
N VAL A 94 -13.64 -6.73 5.31
CA VAL A 94 -12.61 -5.69 5.48
C VAL A 94 -12.00 -5.39 4.13
N GLU A 95 -12.02 -4.12 3.74
CA GLU A 95 -11.36 -3.68 2.52
C GLU A 95 -10.60 -2.38 2.79
N LEU A 96 -9.31 -2.38 2.46
CA LEU A 96 -8.42 -1.22 2.61
C LEU A 96 -7.84 -0.85 1.26
N TRP A 97 -7.76 0.45 0.97
CA TRP A 97 -7.13 1.01 -0.22
C TRP A 97 -5.98 1.93 0.16
N THR A 98 -4.88 1.79 -0.56
CA THR A 98 -3.75 2.72 -0.43
C THR A 98 -4.09 4.02 -1.13
N THR A 99 -4.23 5.07 -0.33
CA THR A 99 -4.51 6.42 -0.80
C THR A 99 -3.23 7.19 -1.05
N GLU A 100 -2.18 6.90 -0.27
CA GLU A 100 -0.86 7.52 -0.39
C GLU A 100 0.26 6.50 -0.47
N VAL A 101 1.15 6.70 -1.44
CA VAL A 101 2.32 5.85 -1.68
C VAL A 101 3.57 6.69 -1.44
N GLY A 102 4.35 6.28 -0.45
CA GLY A 102 5.67 6.86 -0.19
C GLY A 102 6.67 6.30 -1.19
N ILE A 103 7.47 7.17 -1.80
CA ILE A 103 8.51 6.79 -2.75
C ILE A 103 9.85 7.33 -2.29
N ASP A 104 10.79 6.44 -2.02
CA ASP A 104 12.16 6.78 -1.71
C ASP A 104 13.09 6.30 -2.81
N LYS A 105 14.13 7.10 -3.07
CA LYS A 105 15.16 6.78 -4.07
C LYS A 105 16.51 6.96 -3.43
N VAL A 106 17.35 5.93 -3.54
CA VAL A 106 18.75 6.00 -3.13
C VAL A 106 19.60 5.89 -4.38
N TRP A 107 20.47 6.87 -4.59
CA TRP A 107 21.39 6.94 -5.72
C TRP A 107 22.82 6.86 -5.23
N THR A 108 23.64 6.02 -5.88
CA THR A 108 25.09 6.00 -5.72
C THR A 108 25.77 5.93 -7.08
N PHE A 109 26.84 6.68 -7.23
CA PHE A 109 27.70 6.69 -8.42
C PHE A 109 28.48 5.35 -8.53
N PRO A 110 28.74 4.77 -9.72
CA PRO A 110 28.56 5.35 -11.05
C PRO A 110 27.17 5.20 -11.67
N TYR A 111 26.38 4.16 -11.36
CA TYR A 111 25.06 3.94 -11.98
C TYR A 111 24.09 3.11 -11.11
N PHE A 112 23.94 3.46 -9.83
CA PHE A 112 23.12 2.69 -8.90
C PHE A 112 21.90 3.48 -8.43
N GLY A 113 20.70 3.03 -8.81
CA GLY A 113 19.44 3.61 -8.34
C GLY A 113 18.55 2.55 -7.72
N HIS A 114 18.34 2.61 -6.40
CA HIS A 114 17.33 1.80 -5.73
C HIS A 114 16.04 2.61 -5.58
N GLY A 115 14.94 2.06 -6.10
CA GLY A 115 13.60 2.57 -5.81
C GLY A 115 12.96 1.77 -4.69
N PHE A 116 12.36 2.46 -3.73
CA PHE A 116 11.51 1.87 -2.70
C PHE A 116 10.15 2.54 -2.80
N ALA A 117 9.08 1.74 -2.89
CA ALA A 117 7.72 2.22 -2.73
C ALA A 117 7.07 1.51 -1.55
N ARG A 118 6.13 2.19 -0.91
CA ARG A 118 5.47 1.72 0.31
C ARG A 118 4.12 2.38 0.47
N GLU A 119 3.22 1.71 1.16
CA GLU A 119 1.92 2.22 1.55
C GLU A 119 2.13 3.25 2.65
N GLN A 120 1.91 4.54 2.38
CA GLN A 120 2.09 5.61 3.37
C GLN A 120 0.80 5.90 4.13
N LYS A 121 -0.34 5.84 3.43
CA LYS A 121 -1.68 5.98 4.00
C LYS A 121 -2.63 5.01 3.34
N MET A 122 -3.40 4.30 4.14
CA MET A 122 -4.51 3.46 3.69
C MET A 122 -5.80 3.95 4.32
N ILE A 123 -6.86 3.99 3.54
CA ILE A 123 -8.23 4.24 4.01
C ILE A 123 -9.05 3.03 3.63
N GLY A 124 -9.98 2.62 4.49
CA GLY A 124 -10.85 1.50 4.19
C GLY A 124 -12.04 1.40 5.09
N PHE A 125 -12.67 0.22 5.09
CA PHE A 125 -13.83 -0.07 5.91
C PHE A 125 -13.68 -1.43 6.60
N VAL A 126 -14.10 -1.50 7.86
CA VAL A 126 -14.30 -2.74 8.63
C VAL A 126 -15.79 -2.87 8.93
N GLY A 127 -16.45 -3.84 8.31
CA GLY A 127 -17.89 -4.05 8.52
C GLY A 127 -18.75 -2.84 8.14
N GLY A 128 -18.25 -1.93 7.29
CA GLY A 128 -18.90 -0.68 6.89
C GLY A 128 -18.41 0.57 7.62
N ASN A 129 -17.61 0.43 8.69
CA ASN A 129 -17.06 1.56 9.46
C ASN A 129 -15.72 2.01 8.90
N GLU A 130 -15.54 3.31 8.67
CA GLU A 130 -14.33 3.85 8.07
C GLU A 130 -13.11 3.72 9.00
N ILE A 131 -11.98 3.34 8.44
CA ILE A 131 -10.69 3.27 9.11
C ILE A 131 -9.65 3.99 8.27
N THR A 132 -8.84 4.83 8.93
CA THR A 132 -7.67 5.47 8.31
C THR A 132 -6.42 5.00 9.03
N LEU A 133 -5.45 4.51 8.26
CA LEU A 133 -4.16 4.01 8.73
C LEU A 133 -3.02 4.78 8.08
N VAL A 134 -1.98 5.07 8.85
CA VAL A 134 -0.76 5.74 8.42
C VAL A 134 0.43 4.86 8.77
N ALA A 135 1.42 4.81 7.88
CA ALA A 135 2.62 4.01 8.08
C ALA A 135 3.49 4.54 9.24
N ASN A 136 3.89 3.63 10.13
CA ASN A 136 4.82 3.91 11.22
C ASN A 136 6.19 3.32 10.93
N GLU A 137 6.23 2.06 10.49
CA GLU A 137 7.46 1.32 10.27
C GLU A 137 7.56 0.79 8.84
N ILE A 138 8.76 0.87 8.26
CA ILE A 138 9.01 0.60 6.85
C ILE A 138 10.24 -0.28 6.74
N ALA A 139 10.08 -1.45 6.11
CA ALA A 139 11.21 -2.31 5.80
C ALA A 139 11.82 -1.96 4.44
N ARG A 140 13.14 -2.10 4.36
CA ARG A 140 13.91 -1.95 3.13
C ARG A 140 14.94 -3.05 3.02
N GLU A 141 15.01 -3.66 1.85
CA GLU A 141 16.01 -4.67 1.54
C GLU A 141 16.74 -4.25 0.27
N LYS A 142 18.07 -4.28 0.31
CA LYS A 142 18.93 -4.01 -0.86
C LYS A 142 19.59 -5.32 -1.25
N LYS A 143 19.47 -5.72 -2.52
CA LYS A 143 20.26 -6.82 -3.08
C LYS A 143 21.19 -6.28 -4.15
N TRP A 144 22.45 -6.69 -4.06
CA TRP A 144 23.52 -6.29 -4.96
C TRP A 144 24.25 -7.50 -5.53
N GLY A 145 24.65 -7.39 -6.81
CA GLY A 145 25.62 -8.25 -7.47
C GLY A 145 26.48 -7.43 -8.42
N PHE A 146 27.79 -7.59 -8.32
CA PHE A 146 28.76 -7.02 -9.25
C PHE A 146 28.47 -7.46 -10.71
N PRO A 147 28.71 -6.63 -11.75
CA PRO A 147 29.18 -5.24 -11.75
C PRO A 147 28.07 -4.17 -11.85
N TYR A 148 26.81 -4.51 -12.17
CA TYR A 148 25.70 -3.53 -12.36
C TYR A 148 24.32 -4.04 -11.88
N ARG A 149 24.25 -4.97 -10.92
CA ARG A 149 23.00 -5.68 -10.57
C ARG A 149 22.49 -5.26 -9.19
N GLY A 150 21.85 -4.10 -9.08
CA GLY A 150 21.23 -3.64 -7.82
C GLY A 150 19.72 -3.51 -7.93
N TYR A 151 18.96 -4.12 -7.00
CA TYR A 151 17.53 -3.83 -6.84
C TYR A 151 17.16 -3.65 -5.37
N GLY A 152 16.23 -2.72 -5.12
CA GLY A 152 15.68 -2.44 -3.80
C GLY A 152 14.28 -3.04 -3.66
N TYR A 153 13.95 -3.51 -2.47
CA TYR A 153 12.60 -3.87 -2.04
C TYR A 153 12.20 -2.96 -0.89
N GLY A 154 11.00 -2.39 -0.95
CA GLY A 154 10.41 -1.64 0.14
C GLY A 154 8.97 -2.11 0.35
N TRP A 155 8.55 -2.14 1.61
CA TRP A 155 7.15 -2.38 1.99
C TRP A 155 6.91 -1.80 3.38
N THR A 156 5.66 -1.49 3.70
CA THR A 156 5.28 -1.04 5.04
C THR A 156 5.18 -2.23 5.99
N MET A 157 5.86 -2.17 7.13
CA MET A 157 5.83 -3.22 8.17
C MET A 157 4.66 -3.00 9.11
N GLU A 158 4.43 -1.75 9.49
CA GLU A 158 3.40 -1.39 10.45
C GLU A 158 2.68 -0.11 10.02
N MET A 159 1.37 -0.12 10.15
CA MET A 159 0.53 1.08 10.10
C MET A 159 -0.33 1.17 11.35
N SER A 160 -0.62 2.38 11.80
CA SER A 160 -1.63 2.60 12.83
C SER A 160 -2.55 3.74 12.46
N GLY A 161 -3.70 3.79 13.12
CA GLY A 161 -4.63 4.89 12.99
C GLY A 161 -5.91 4.62 13.73
N LYS A 162 -7.00 5.24 13.27
CA LYS A 162 -8.26 5.27 14.01
C LYS A 162 -9.41 4.73 13.16
N CYS A 163 -10.34 4.05 13.83
CA CYS A 163 -11.63 3.68 13.32
C CYS A 163 -12.66 4.32 14.26
N GLY A 164 -13.20 5.48 13.89
CA GLY A 164 -13.99 6.32 14.81
C GLY A 164 -13.20 6.78 16.04
N ASP A 165 -13.92 7.08 17.12
CA ASP A 165 -13.36 7.68 18.34
C ASP A 165 -12.91 6.64 19.38
N LEU A 166 -13.59 5.50 19.42
CA LEU A 166 -13.41 4.43 20.41
C LEU A 166 -12.41 3.36 19.99
N LEU A 167 -12.12 3.19 18.70
CA LEU A 167 -11.27 2.10 18.21
C LEU A 167 -9.97 2.62 17.58
N GLN A 168 -8.88 1.99 17.98
CA GLN A 168 -7.57 2.11 17.34
C GLN A 168 -7.36 0.94 16.39
N GLY A 169 -6.85 1.24 15.21
CA GLY A 169 -6.41 0.24 14.24
C GLY A 169 -4.90 0.12 14.22
N ARG A 170 -4.40 -1.11 14.19
CA ARG A 170 -2.99 -1.43 13.94
C ARG A 170 -2.91 -2.51 12.87
N LEU A 171 -2.19 -2.25 11.80
CA LEU A 171 -1.97 -3.20 10.71
C LEU A 171 -0.50 -3.61 10.71
N ILE A 172 -0.23 -4.91 10.82
CA ILE A 172 1.13 -5.46 10.81
C ILE A 172 1.27 -6.38 9.60
N THR A 173 2.23 -6.07 8.73
CA THR A 173 2.55 -6.90 7.57
C THR A 173 3.22 -8.19 8.03
N THR A 174 2.54 -9.32 7.84
CA THR A 174 3.05 -10.66 8.19
C THR A 174 3.84 -11.28 7.04
N LYS A 175 3.54 -10.90 5.79
CA LYS A 175 4.25 -11.41 4.61
C LYS A 175 4.45 -10.32 3.57
N ALA A 176 5.70 -10.16 3.15
CA ALA A 176 6.06 -9.31 2.01
C ALA A 176 6.12 -10.12 0.71
N GLY A 177 5.37 -9.67 -0.29
CA GLY A 177 5.45 -10.17 -1.66
C GLY A 177 6.69 -9.59 -2.34
N ARG A 178 7.35 -10.40 -3.17
CA ARG A 178 8.54 -9.97 -3.93
C ARG A 178 8.45 -10.46 -5.36
N LYS A 179 8.77 -9.59 -6.31
CA LYS A 179 8.97 -9.96 -7.71
C LYS A 179 10.25 -9.32 -8.24
N LYS A 180 10.99 -10.09 -9.01
CA LYS A 180 12.14 -9.62 -9.76
C LYS A 180 11.79 -9.61 -11.25
N GLU A 181 12.14 -8.54 -11.93
CA GLU A 181 12.04 -8.47 -13.39
C GLU A 181 13.38 -8.05 -13.98
N TRP A 182 13.67 -8.55 -15.17
CA TRP A 182 14.90 -8.26 -15.90
C TRP A 182 14.55 -7.65 -17.24
N GLN A 183 15.34 -6.66 -17.67
CA GLN A 183 15.32 -6.23 -19.05
C GLN A 183 16.73 -5.91 -19.54
N PHE A 184 16.98 -6.32 -20.79
CA PHE A 184 18.16 -5.97 -21.56
C PHE A 184 18.28 -4.43 -21.73
N PRO A 185 19.48 -3.81 -21.63
CA PRO A 185 20.78 -4.47 -21.64
C PRO A 185 21.20 -5.07 -20.30
N TYR A 186 21.04 -4.42 -19.14
CA TYR A 186 21.47 -5.00 -17.84
C TYR A 186 20.75 -4.37 -16.62
N GLN A 187 19.42 -4.44 -16.54
CA GLN A 187 18.68 -3.88 -15.39
C GLN A 187 17.79 -4.90 -14.71
N GLY A 188 18.10 -5.19 -13.44
CA GLY A 188 17.23 -5.93 -12.53
C GLY A 188 16.36 -4.96 -11.74
N TYR A 189 15.05 -5.16 -11.80
CA TYR A 189 14.05 -4.40 -11.04
C TYR A 189 13.53 -5.25 -9.89
N GLY A 190 13.52 -4.67 -8.69
CA GLY A 190 12.92 -5.26 -7.50
C GLY A 190 11.56 -4.62 -7.23
N TYR A 191 10.58 -5.46 -6.99
CA TYR A 191 9.23 -5.06 -6.60
C TYR A 191 8.90 -5.76 -5.29
N ALA A 192 8.50 -5.01 -4.28
CA ALA A 192 7.95 -5.56 -3.05
C ALA A 192 6.68 -4.82 -2.64
N TRP A 193 5.81 -5.52 -1.90
CA TRP A 193 4.53 -5.02 -1.40
C TRP A 193 4.11 -5.83 -0.18
N ALA A 194 3.18 -5.30 0.63
CA ALA A 194 2.58 -6.05 1.73
C ALA A 194 1.57 -7.08 1.19
N ASP A 195 1.96 -8.36 1.13
CA ASP A 195 1.16 -9.44 0.55
C ASP A 195 0.11 -9.99 1.52
N ARG A 196 0.49 -10.14 2.79
CA ARG A 196 -0.42 -10.46 3.90
C ARG A 196 -0.14 -9.56 5.09
N ALA A 197 -1.19 -9.22 5.81
CA ALA A 197 -1.11 -8.43 7.04
C ALA A 197 -2.21 -8.84 8.02
N THR A 198 -1.99 -8.58 9.29
CA THR A 198 -3.01 -8.72 10.34
C THR A 198 -3.45 -7.33 10.76
N LEU A 199 -4.75 -7.04 10.64
CA LEU A 199 -5.37 -5.84 11.18
C LEU A 199 -5.92 -6.16 12.57
N THR A 200 -5.40 -5.49 13.58
CA THR A 200 -5.91 -5.53 14.94
C THR A 200 -6.70 -4.25 15.21
N LEU A 201 -7.95 -4.40 15.65
CA LEU A 201 -8.72 -3.33 16.28
C LEU A 201 -8.63 -3.48 17.79
N SER A 202 -8.44 -2.37 18.50
CA SER A 202 -8.41 -2.34 19.96
C SER A 202 -9.18 -1.13 20.48
N LEU A 203 -9.78 -1.27 21.66
CA LEU A 203 -10.40 -0.14 22.35
C LEU A 203 -9.35 0.92 22.72
N ASN A 204 -9.62 2.18 22.37
CA ASN A 204 -8.91 3.31 22.94
C ASN A 204 -9.22 3.33 24.44
N LYS A 205 -8.17 3.28 25.25
CA LYS A 205 -8.29 3.55 26.69
C LYS A 205 -8.36 5.04 26.95
#